data_AF-A0A1F6G950-F1
#
_entry.id   AF-A0A1F6G950-F1
#
_cell.length_a   1.000
_cell.length_b   1.000
_cell.length_c   1.000
_cell.angle_alpha   90.00
_cell.angle_beta   90.00
_cell.angle_gamma   90.00
#
_symmetry.space_group_name_H-M   'P 1'
#
loop_
_entity.id
_entity.type
_entity.pdbx_description
1 polymer ?
#
loop_
_entity_poly.entity_id
_entity_poly.type
_entity_poly.pdbx_seq_one_letter_code
_entity_poly.pdbx_strand_id
1 'polypeptide(L)'
;MTNPPGLEGYRKSIDHLDKALLCLLAERCRMGVWGVNRHKVWGELGHYNQGEALDLDRYFLEQLGGLLDEAANTPVAIPLESGQDFGSSLYTLDLTILLTLSERFRTVRRIGRIKRIYQVKPLDPDRWQTLLENRKIEAQELGLDPDWSARLFEAIHDYALALEGDLQH
;
A
#
# COMPACT_ATOMS: atom_id res chain seq x y z
N MET A 1 12.25 17.53 21.50
CA MET A 1 12.73 16.15 21.75
C MET A 1 13.45 15.68 20.51
N THR A 2 14.70 15.21 20.63
CA THR A 2 15.47 14.70 19.49
C THR A 2 14.91 13.36 19.03
N ASN A 3 14.65 13.24 17.73
CA ASN A 3 14.17 12.02 17.08
C ASN A 3 15.13 10.84 17.39
N PRO A 4 14.67 9.64 17.80
CA PRO A 4 15.55 8.52 18.06
C PRO A 4 16.51 8.23 16.89
N PRO A 5 17.77 7.86 17.17
CA PRO A 5 18.74 7.52 16.13
C PRO A 5 18.18 6.48 15.16
N GLY A 6 18.28 6.76 13.87
CA GLY A 6 17.81 5.86 12.79
C GLY A 6 16.30 5.88 12.52
N LEU A 7 15.46 6.44 13.40
CA LEU A 7 14.01 6.51 13.17
C LEU A 7 13.68 7.31 11.89
N GLU A 8 14.37 8.42 11.69
CA GLU A 8 14.19 9.25 10.50
C GLU A 8 14.54 8.53 9.20
N GLY A 9 15.61 7.72 9.22
CA GLY A 9 16.01 6.92 8.06
C GLY A 9 14.93 5.93 7.64
N TYR A 10 14.34 5.22 8.61
CA TYR A 10 13.24 4.29 8.32
C TYR A 10 11.96 5.00 7.90
N ARG A 11 11.65 6.18 8.47
CA ARG A 11 10.51 7.00 8.03
C ARG A 11 10.65 7.38 6.56
N LYS A 12 11.84 7.80 6.15
CA LYS A 12 12.15 8.11 4.75
C LYS A 12 12.06 6.88 3.84
N SER A 13 12.45 5.70 4.32
CA SER A 13 12.24 4.43 3.59
C SER A 13 10.75 4.14 3.37
N ILE A 14 9.90 4.37 4.37
CA ILE A 14 8.44 4.27 4.19
C ILE A 14 7.96 5.24 3.11
N ASP A 15 8.44 6.49 3.14
CA ASP A 15 8.02 7.49 2.14
C ASP A 15 8.40 7.09 0.70
N HIS A 16 9.58 6.49 0.50
CA HIS A 16 9.98 5.98 -0.81
C HIS A 16 9.15 4.77 -1.25
N LEU A 17 8.82 3.86 -0.32
CA LEU A 17 7.97 2.70 -0.61
C LEU A 17 6.54 3.14 -0.94
N ASP A 18 6.02 4.15 -0.25
CA ASP A 18 4.70 4.74 -0.50
C ASP A 18 4.65 5.40 -1.89
N LYS A 19 5.72 6.10 -2.29
CA LYS A 19 5.82 6.66 -3.65
C LYS A 19 5.88 5.56 -4.71
N ALA A 20 6.66 4.50 -4.47
CA ALA A 20 6.74 3.36 -5.39
C ALA A 20 5.38 2.68 -5.55
N LEU A 21 4.66 2.50 -4.43
CA LEU A 21 3.31 1.95 -4.41
C LEU A 21 2.36 2.79 -5.27
N LEU A 22 2.35 4.11 -5.11
CA LEU A 22 1.54 5.01 -5.96
C LEU A 22 1.86 4.86 -7.45
N CYS A 23 3.14 4.77 -7.83
CA CYS A 23 3.52 4.55 -9.23
C CYS A 23 3.01 3.19 -9.75
N LEU A 24 3.16 2.11 -8.99
CA LEU A 24 2.67 0.78 -9.36
C LEU A 24 1.15 0.76 -9.54
N LEU A 25 0.43 1.46 -8.66
CA LEU A 25 -1.03 1.58 -8.73
C LEU A 25 -1.47 2.38 -9.96
N ALA A 26 -0.75 3.47 -10.28
CA ALA A 26 -1.02 4.25 -11.47
C ALA A 26 -0.88 3.39 -12.74
N GLU A 27 0.21 2.61 -12.87
CA GLU A 27 0.36 1.68 -13.99
C GLU A 27 -0.74 0.62 -14.01
N ARG A 28 -1.06 0.04 -12.85
CA ARG A 28 -2.12 -0.98 -12.73
C ARG A 28 -3.47 -0.44 -13.23
N CYS A 29 -3.82 0.80 -12.87
CA CYS A 29 -5.10 1.40 -13.28
C CYS A 29 -5.13 1.76 -14.76
N ARG A 30 -4.00 2.11 -15.39
CA ARG A 30 -3.92 2.39 -16.85
C ARG A 30 -4.25 1.19 -17.71
N MET A 31 -4.05 -0.02 -17.18
CA MET A 31 -4.31 -1.25 -17.93
C MET A 31 -5.81 -1.50 -18.19
N GLY A 32 -6.71 -0.71 -17.57
CA GLY A 32 -8.14 -0.65 -17.92
C GLY A 32 -9.08 -1.33 -16.93
N VAL A 33 -10.36 -1.39 -17.31
CA VAL A 33 -11.42 -2.02 -16.51
C VAL A 33 -11.32 -3.53 -16.63
N TRP A 34 -10.82 -4.16 -15.58
CA TRP A 34 -10.89 -5.59 -15.37
C TRP A 34 -12.28 -5.91 -14.83
N GLY A 35 -12.93 -6.98 -15.31
CA GLY A 35 -14.29 -7.32 -14.92
C GLY A 35 -14.53 -7.31 -13.39
N VAL A 36 -15.78 -7.07 -12.99
CA VAL A 36 -16.20 -6.94 -11.59
C VAL A 36 -15.81 -8.16 -10.74
N ASN A 37 -15.22 -7.95 -9.56
CA ASN A 37 -14.72 -8.96 -8.62
C ASN A 37 -13.39 -9.64 -8.98
N ARG A 38 -12.41 -8.92 -9.52
CA ARG A 38 -11.09 -9.49 -9.80
C ARG A 38 -10.36 -9.96 -8.53
N HIS A 39 -10.64 -9.39 -7.35
CA HIS A 39 -10.15 -9.94 -6.08
C HIS A 39 -10.62 -11.39 -5.83
N LYS A 40 -11.74 -11.84 -6.41
CA LYS A 40 -12.12 -13.27 -6.35
C LYS A 40 -11.16 -14.14 -7.15
N VAL A 41 -10.58 -13.60 -8.22
CA VAL A 41 -9.54 -14.23 -9.03
C VAL A 41 -8.18 -14.22 -8.31
N TRP A 42 -7.96 -13.39 -7.28
CA TRP A 42 -6.73 -13.48 -6.46
C TRP A 42 -6.59 -14.83 -5.76
N GLY A 43 -7.71 -15.47 -5.42
CA GLY A 43 -7.72 -16.86 -4.95
C GLY A 43 -7.19 -17.83 -5.99
N GLU A 44 -7.68 -17.71 -7.22
CA GLU A 44 -7.31 -18.57 -8.34
C GLU A 44 -5.88 -18.32 -8.84
N LEU A 45 -5.41 -17.07 -8.78
CA LEU A 45 -4.05 -16.65 -9.14
C LEU A 45 -3.03 -16.88 -8.02
N GLY A 46 -3.47 -17.30 -6.84
CA GLY A 46 -2.61 -17.57 -5.69
C GLY A 46 -2.06 -16.34 -4.98
N HIS A 47 -2.58 -15.13 -5.25
CA HIS A 47 -2.11 -13.90 -4.61
C HIS A 47 -2.33 -13.89 -3.10
N TYR A 48 -3.39 -14.52 -2.59
CA TYR A 48 -3.56 -14.69 -1.14
C TYR A 48 -2.44 -15.53 -0.54
N ASN A 49 -2.13 -16.69 -1.13
CA ASN A 49 -1.06 -17.57 -0.66
C ASN A 49 0.32 -16.86 -0.73
N GLN A 50 0.54 -16.07 -1.79
CA GLN A 50 1.75 -15.27 -1.95
C GLN A 50 1.85 -14.16 -0.88
N GLY A 51 0.75 -13.46 -0.61
CA GLY A 51 0.69 -12.44 0.43
C GLY A 51 0.93 -13.01 1.83
N GLU A 52 0.30 -14.14 2.15
CA GLU A 52 0.51 -14.86 3.42
C GLU A 52 1.98 -15.31 3.56
N ALA A 53 2.60 -15.81 2.49
CA ALA A 53 4.03 -16.14 2.47
C ALA A 53 4.96 -14.92 2.64
N LEU A 54 4.43 -13.71 2.49
CA LEU A 54 5.10 -12.43 2.69
C LEU A 54 4.78 -11.78 4.06
N ASP A 55 4.19 -12.53 4.99
CA ASP A 55 3.74 -12.08 6.31
C ASP A 55 2.69 -10.97 6.26
N LEU A 56 1.81 -11.01 5.25
CA LEU A 56 0.62 -10.16 5.14
C LEU A 56 -0.59 -10.95 5.63
N ASP A 57 -1.33 -10.36 6.57
CA ASP A 57 -2.54 -10.96 7.12
C ASP A 57 -3.65 -11.10 6.07
N ARG A 58 -4.45 -12.17 6.22
CA ARG A 58 -5.51 -12.51 5.28
C ARG A 58 -6.59 -11.43 5.19
N TYR A 59 -7.00 -10.86 6.33
CA TYR A 59 -8.01 -9.81 6.35
C TYR A 59 -7.48 -8.55 5.65
N PHE A 60 -6.22 -8.18 5.87
CA PHE A 60 -5.59 -7.08 5.13
C PHE A 60 -5.55 -7.34 3.62
N LEU A 61 -5.22 -8.56 3.17
CA LEU A 61 -5.19 -8.92 1.75
C LEU A 61 -6.58 -8.83 1.10
N GLU A 62 -7.64 -9.19 1.82
CA GLU A 62 -9.01 -9.06 1.34
C GLU A 62 -9.43 -7.59 1.18
N GLN A 63 -9.10 -6.75 2.15
CA GLN A 63 -9.33 -5.30 2.08
C GLN A 63 -8.56 -4.66 0.92
N LEU A 64 -7.28 -5.02 0.77
CA LEU A 64 -6.43 -4.55 -0.34
C LEU A 64 -7.04 -4.95 -1.69
N GLY A 65 -7.45 -6.21 -1.86
CA GLY A 65 -8.09 -6.68 -3.09
C GLY A 65 -9.35 -5.88 -3.44
N GLY A 66 -10.21 -5.60 -2.46
CA GLY A 66 -11.40 -4.77 -2.65
C GLY A 66 -11.06 -3.36 -3.12
N LEU A 67 -10.11 -2.69 -2.46
CA LEU A 67 -9.66 -1.34 -2.83
C LEU A 67 -9.04 -1.31 -4.23
N LEU A 68 -8.26 -2.32 -4.60
CA LEU A 68 -7.66 -2.41 -5.93
C LEU A 68 -8.69 -2.65 -7.04
N ASP A 69 -9.77 -3.35 -6.74
CA ASP A 69 -10.90 -3.53 -7.67
C ASP A 69 -11.68 -2.22 -7.84
N GLU A 70 -11.90 -1.46 -6.78
CA GLU A 70 -12.50 -0.12 -6.87
C GLU A 70 -11.67 0.80 -7.75
N ALA A 71 -10.34 0.78 -7.59
CA ALA A 71 -9.41 1.60 -8.37
C ALA A 71 -9.52 1.36 -9.88
N ALA A 72 -9.79 0.12 -10.29
CA ALA A 72 -9.93 -0.26 -11.70
C ALA A 72 -11.19 0.36 -12.35
N ASN A 73 -12.13 0.85 -11.55
CA ASN A 73 -13.32 1.57 -12.03
C ASN A 73 -13.13 3.08 -12.04
N THR A 74 -11.98 3.58 -11.60
CA THR A 74 -11.63 5.00 -11.63
C THR A 74 -11.10 5.37 -13.01
N PRO A 75 -11.59 6.45 -13.66
CA PRO A 75 -11.05 6.90 -14.93
C PRO A 75 -9.59 7.34 -14.75
N VAL A 76 -8.66 6.66 -15.42
CA VAL A 76 -7.29 7.17 -15.56
C VAL A 76 -7.21 8.06 -16.78
N ALA A 77 -6.45 9.16 -16.69
CA ALA A 77 -6.31 10.15 -17.76
C ALA A 77 -5.82 9.58 -19.10
N ILE A 78 -5.21 8.38 -19.11
CA ILE A 78 -4.69 7.72 -20.30
C ILE A 78 -5.06 6.22 -20.24
N PRO A 79 -6.15 5.80 -20.89
CA PRO A 79 -6.43 4.39 -21.13
C PRO A 79 -5.43 3.79 -22.14
N LEU A 80 -4.88 2.61 -21.86
CA LEU A 80 -4.12 1.85 -22.85
C LEU A 80 -5.05 1.38 -24.00
N GLU A 81 -4.51 1.28 -25.21
CA GLU A 81 -5.26 0.84 -26.39
C GLU A 81 -5.83 -0.57 -26.19
N SER A 82 -7.11 -0.75 -26.55
CA SER A 82 -7.81 -2.03 -26.48
C SER A 82 -7.21 -3.06 -27.44
N GLY A 83 -6.77 -4.22 -26.94
CA GLY A 83 -6.38 -5.37 -27.78
C GLY A 83 -5.14 -6.15 -27.35
N GLN A 84 -4.43 -5.76 -26.29
CA GLN A 84 -3.30 -6.52 -25.74
C GLN A 84 -3.71 -7.40 -24.55
N ASP A 85 -3.12 -8.59 -24.45
CA ASP A 85 -3.19 -9.42 -23.24
C ASP A 85 -2.30 -8.80 -22.16
N PHE A 86 -2.93 -8.09 -21.22
CA PHE A 86 -2.24 -7.52 -20.07
C PHE A 86 -2.28 -8.43 -18.84
N GLY A 87 -2.82 -9.65 -18.92
CA GLY A 87 -3.00 -10.53 -17.76
C GLY A 87 -1.70 -10.81 -17.01
N SER A 88 -0.61 -11.06 -17.74
CA SER A 88 0.73 -11.30 -17.18
C SER A 88 1.33 -10.04 -16.53
N SER A 89 1.19 -8.88 -17.16
CA SER A 89 1.64 -7.60 -16.63
C SER A 89 0.89 -7.21 -15.36
N LEU A 90 -0.42 -7.43 -15.36
CA LEU A 90 -1.29 -7.09 -14.25
C LEU A 90 -1.04 -8.00 -13.04
N TYR A 91 -0.86 -9.30 -13.28
CA TYR A 91 -0.37 -10.23 -12.26
C TYR A 91 0.99 -9.80 -11.68
N THR A 92 1.91 -9.37 -12.54
CA THR A 92 3.23 -8.88 -12.12
C THR A 92 3.13 -7.61 -11.27
N LEU A 93 2.24 -6.69 -11.63
CA LEU A 93 1.99 -5.47 -10.86
C LEU A 93 1.39 -5.80 -9.50
N ASP A 94 0.38 -6.68 -9.43
CA ASP A 94 -0.22 -7.10 -8.17
C ASP A 94 0.82 -7.76 -7.24
N LEU A 95 1.65 -8.68 -7.77
CA LEU A 95 2.74 -9.28 -7.00
C LEU A 95 3.75 -8.23 -6.51
N THR A 96 4.09 -7.26 -7.36
CA THR A 96 5.03 -6.19 -7.00
C THR A 96 4.47 -5.27 -5.91
N ILE A 97 3.16 -5.01 -5.93
CA ILE A 97 2.44 -4.29 -4.87
C ILE A 97 2.54 -5.06 -3.55
N LEU A 98 2.29 -6.39 -3.56
CA LEU A 98 2.41 -7.23 -2.37
C LEU A 98 3.83 -7.22 -1.79
N LEU A 99 4.85 -7.35 -2.64
CA LEU A 99 6.25 -7.27 -2.24
C LEU A 99 6.60 -5.91 -1.62
N THR A 100 6.16 -4.82 -2.25
CA THR A 100 6.38 -3.45 -1.75
C THR A 100 5.73 -3.25 -0.38
N LEU A 101 4.50 -3.72 -0.20
CA LEU A 101 3.80 -3.66 1.09
C LEU A 101 4.50 -4.53 2.15
N SER A 102 4.97 -5.72 1.80
CA SER A 102 5.73 -6.58 2.72
C SER A 102 6.99 -5.87 3.24
N GLU A 103 7.78 -5.26 2.36
CA GLU A 103 8.96 -4.48 2.76
C GLU A 103 8.59 -3.25 3.59
N ARG A 104 7.48 -2.59 3.26
CA ARG A 104 6.94 -1.49 4.06
C ARG A 104 6.62 -1.93 5.47
N PHE A 105 5.91 -3.05 5.66
CA PHE A 105 5.55 -3.55 6.99
C PHE A 105 6.73 -4.14 7.75
N ARG A 106 7.73 -4.72 7.07
CA ARG A 106 9.03 -5.05 7.69
C ARG A 106 9.70 -3.80 8.26
N THR A 107 9.63 -2.68 7.54
CA THR A 107 10.14 -1.39 8.01
C THR A 107 9.32 -0.84 9.19
N VAL A 108 7.99 -0.96 9.17
CA VAL A 108 7.12 -0.63 10.32
C VAL A 108 7.51 -1.42 11.56
N ARG A 109 7.74 -2.74 11.46
CA ARG A 109 8.17 -3.57 12.60
C ARG A 109 9.52 -3.10 13.16
N ARG A 110 10.47 -2.66 12.31
CA ARG A 110 11.74 -2.05 12.75
C ARG A 110 11.52 -0.73 13.48
N ILE A 111 10.64 0.12 12.95
CA ILE A 111 10.23 1.39 13.59
C ILE A 111 9.61 1.12 14.96
N GLY A 112 8.67 0.18 15.07
CA GLY A 112 8.00 -0.18 16.33
C GLY A 112 8.98 -0.61 17.42
N ARG A 113 10.01 -1.40 17.05
CA ARG A 113 11.10 -1.80 17.98
C ARG A 113 11.89 -0.58 18.48
N ILE A 114 12.24 0.37 17.61
CA ILE A 114 12.93 1.60 18.00
C ILE A 114 12.04 2.44 18.91
N LYS A 115 10.78 2.69 18.51
CA LYS A 115 9.84 3.46 19.31
C LYS A 115 9.68 2.87 20.72
N ARG A 116 9.62 1.54 20.86
CA ARG A 116 9.60 0.88 22.18
C ARG A 116 10.83 1.19 23.02
N ILE A 117 12.02 1.02 22.47
CA ILE A 117 13.29 1.28 23.18
C ILE A 117 13.35 2.71 23.71
N TYR A 118 12.86 3.67 22.91
CA TYR A 118 12.89 5.10 23.24
C TYR A 118 11.56 5.63 23.82
N GLN A 119 10.61 4.75 24.17
CA GLN A 119 9.30 5.10 24.74
C GLN A 119 8.50 6.15 23.94
N VAL A 120 8.61 6.10 22.61
CA VAL A 120 7.87 6.95 21.68
C VAL A 120 6.51 6.33 21.40
N LYS A 121 5.45 7.14 21.38
CA LYS A 121 4.10 6.67 21.04
C LYS A 121 4.05 6.14 19.59
N PRO A 122 3.28 5.07 19.32
CA PRO A 122 3.13 4.52 17.97
C PRO A 122 2.54 5.53 16.97
N LEU A 123 1.49 6.24 17.39
CA LEU A 123 0.78 7.19 16.55
C LEU A 123 1.31 8.62 16.77
N ASP A 124 1.57 9.28 15.65
CA ASP A 124 1.92 10.70 15.54
C ASP A 124 0.90 11.32 14.57
N PRO A 125 -0.20 11.91 15.08
CA PRO A 125 -1.32 12.37 14.26
C PRO A 125 -0.92 13.46 13.26
N ASP A 126 -0.07 14.40 13.66
CA ASP A 126 0.36 15.52 12.80
C ASP A 126 1.20 15.01 11.63
N ARG A 127 2.11 14.06 11.90
CA ARG A 127 2.88 13.39 10.84
C ARG A 127 1.96 12.60 9.90
N TRP A 128 0.98 11.89 10.45
CA TRP A 128 0.04 11.10 9.64
C TRP A 128 -0.77 12.00 8.70
N GLN A 129 -1.33 13.09 9.20
CA GLN A 129 -2.08 14.05 8.39
C GLN A 129 -1.22 14.63 7.27
N THR A 130 0.01 15.04 7.59
CA THR A 130 0.95 15.57 6.59
C THR A 130 1.28 14.54 5.51
N LEU A 131 1.53 13.28 5.91
CA LEU A 131 1.83 12.20 4.98
C LEU A 131 0.63 11.94 4.06
N LEU A 132 -0.58 11.83 4.63
CA LEU A 132 -1.80 11.54 3.87
C LEU A 132 -2.09 12.63 2.83
N GLU A 133 -1.97 13.90 3.20
CA GLU A 133 -2.14 15.02 2.24
C GLU A 133 -1.09 15.00 1.13
N ASN A 134 0.18 14.69 1.44
CA ASN A 134 1.21 14.53 0.42
C ASN A 134 0.89 13.38 -0.54
N ARG A 135 0.40 12.24 -0.04
CA ARG A 135 0.01 11.10 -0.90
C ARG A 135 -1.19 11.41 -1.79
N LYS A 136 -2.14 12.21 -1.32
CA LYS A 136 -3.27 12.70 -2.13
C LYS A 136 -2.79 13.55 -3.31
N ILE A 137 -1.87 14.49 -3.06
CA ILE A 137 -1.27 15.33 -4.10
C ILE A 137 -0.51 14.47 -5.11
N GLU A 138 0.38 13.60 -4.64
CA GLU A 138 1.18 12.74 -5.52
C GLU A 138 0.33 11.75 -6.33
N ALA A 139 -0.76 11.26 -5.75
CA ALA A 139 -1.73 10.43 -6.46
C ALA A 139 -2.39 11.21 -7.59
N GLN A 140 -2.83 12.44 -7.30
CA GLN A 140 -3.43 13.32 -8.31
C GLN A 140 -2.47 13.59 -9.47
N GLU A 141 -1.20 13.86 -9.19
CA GLU A 141 -0.15 14.06 -10.21
C GLU A 141 0.05 12.83 -11.10
N LEU A 142 -0.17 11.62 -10.56
CA LEU A 142 -0.08 10.36 -11.29
C LEU A 142 -1.38 9.99 -12.03
N GLY A 143 -2.44 10.81 -11.88
CA GLY A 143 -3.76 10.57 -12.47
C GLY A 143 -4.63 9.59 -11.68
N LEU A 144 -4.32 9.35 -10.40
CA LEU A 144 -5.13 8.57 -9.48
C LEU A 144 -6.12 9.47 -8.74
N ASP A 145 -7.27 8.90 -8.34
CA ASP A 145 -8.25 9.58 -7.49
C ASP A 145 -7.65 9.82 -6.08
N PRO A 146 -7.58 11.08 -5.60
CA PRO A 146 -7.02 11.41 -4.29
C PRO A 146 -7.79 10.79 -3.12
N ASP A 147 -9.13 10.73 -3.20
CA ASP A 147 -9.99 10.21 -2.12
C ASP A 147 -9.91 8.69 -2.05
N TRP A 148 -9.87 8.02 -3.21
CA TRP A 148 -9.56 6.58 -3.24
C TRP A 148 -8.17 6.29 -2.69
N SER A 149 -7.16 7.10 -3.06
CA SER A 149 -5.78 6.91 -2.59
C SER A 149 -5.68 7.11 -1.08
N ALA A 150 -6.42 8.07 -0.52
CA ALA A 150 -6.51 8.28 0.92
C ALA A 150 -7.04 7.03 1.63
N ARG A 151 -8.15 6.45 1.16
CA ARG A 151 -8.72 5.21 1.73
C ARG A 151 -7.74 4.04 1.70
N LEU A 152 -6.94 3.92 0.63
CA LEU A 152 -5.89 2.91 0.56
C LEU A 152 -4.81 3.14 1.63
N PHE A 153 -4.32 4.38 1.76
CA PHE A 153 -3.29 4.69 2.76
C PHE A 153 -3.82 4.57 4.19
N GLU A 154 -5.09 4.87 4.45
CA GLU A 154 -5.76 4.62 5.72
C GLU A 154 -5.77 3.12 6.08
N ALA A 155 -6.19 2.25 5.15
CA ALA A 155 -6.15 0.79 5.37
C ALA A 155 -4.73 0.28 5.65
N ILE A 156 -3.73 0.82 4.93
CA ILE A 156 -2.31 0.51 5.15
C ILE A 156 -1.83 1.02 6.52
N HIS A 157 -2.32 2.17 6.98
CA HIS A 157 -1.97 2.75 8.27
C HIS A 157 -2.58 1.97 9.42
N ASP A 158 -3.85 1.60 9.33
CA ASP A 158 -4.54 0.79 10.33
C ASP A 158 -3.84 -0.55 10.53
N TYR A 159 -3.46 -1.22 9.44
CA TYR A 159 -2.69 -2.45 9.52
C TYR A 159 -1.29 -2.22 10.13
N ALA A 160 -0.62 -1.12 9.81
CA ALA A 160 0.65 -0.76 10.43
C ALA A 160 0.53 -0.53 11.95
N LEU A 161 -0.55 0.11 12.41
CA LEU A 161 -0.83 0.32 13.84
C LEU A 161 -1.09 -1.01 14.55
N ALA A 162 -1.85 -1.92 13.94
CA ALA A 162 -2.08 -3.26 14.48
C ALA A 162 -0.74 -4.02 14.66
N LEU A 163 0.13 -4.00 13.65
CA LEU A 163 1.46 -4.61 13.74
C LEU A 163 2.35 -3.98 14.83
N GLU A 164 2.29 -2.66 15.02
CA GLU A 164 3.02 -2.01 16.11
C GLU A 164 2.43 -2.36 17.49
N GLY A 165 1.11 -2.52 17.59
CA GLY A 165 0.38 -2.94 18.78
C GLY A 165 0.72 -4.36 19.23
N ASP A 166 0.75 -5.32 18.29
CA ASP A 166 1.13 -6.71 18.57
C ASP A 166 2.53 -6.82 19.17
N LEU A 167 3.43 -5.93 18.77
CA LEU A 167 4.79 -5.94 19.32
C LEU A 167 4.82 -5.47 20.78
N GLN A 168 3.82 -4.74 21.28
CA GLN A 168 3.79 -4.15 22.63
C GLN A 168 3.44 -5.16 23.74
N HIS A 169 3.01 -6.36 23.38
CA HIS A 169 2.75 -7.48 24.27
C HIS A 169 3.91 -8.47 24.28
#